data_AF-A0A9R1CE65-F1
#
_entry.id   AF-A0A9R1CE65-F1
#
_cell.length_a   1.000
_cell.length_b   1.000
_cell.length_c   1.000
_cell.angle_alpha   90.00
_cell.angle_beta   90.00
_cell.angle_gamma   90.00
#
_symmetry.space_group_name_H-M   'P 1'
#
loop_
_entity.id
_entity.type
_entity.pdbx_description
1 polymer ?
#
loop_
_entity_poly.entity_id
_entity_poly.type
_entity_poly.pdbx_seq_one_letter_code
_entity_poly.pdbx_strand_id
1 'polypeptide(L)'
;MKENYAVENALGTIGAVLWMVQILPQIIKSHREKTTKGLSASLMFIWALASFFLGAYIVAQKLSIPLQVQPQAFGVLAAVSWCQCLHYERGYSLKSVWAIFIAFCCVFAGFEAGSVYALWAGQRNGVEWPILMYGYISAVLLAVALLPQYWEIYKYREVIGISLLFMVVDILGGVFSFLSLFFRNDLDIAAFVSYSLVVVLDGIVVILYFILNPIAERRRARQARRHSDTEAKIEGSSSVGMSTVPTLVGHGLMIDKEVHDDGDRRQDNVRVDSEMEQSRVDDREKMKAGGPEVEVHEPDAQGHETTGSSGEHSEESVKGH
;
A
#
# COMPACT_ATOMS: atom_id res chain seq x y z
N MET A 1 -37.43 -14.35 -13.51
CA MET A 1 -37.45 -13.82 -14.90
C MET A 1 -37.23 -14.99 -15.85
N LYS A 2 -37.30 -14.82 -17.19
CA LYS A 2 -36.94 -15.92 -18.09
C LYS A 2 -35.42 -16.12 -18.09
N GLU A 3 -34.99 -17.35 -17.85
CA GLU A 3 -33.59 -17.79 -17.93
C GLU A 3 -33.00 -17.41 -19.29
N ASN A 4 -31.79 -16.85 -19.29
CA ASN A 4 -31.10 -16.52 -20.53
C ASN A 4 -29.58 -16.53 -20.33
N TYR A 5 -29.00 -17.73 -20.42
CA TYR A 5 -27.56 -17.96 -20.31
C TYR A 5 -26.70 -17.08 -21.24
N ALA A 6 -27.22 -16.69 -22.42
CA ALA A 6 -26.47 -15.81 -23.33
C ALA A 6 -26.37 -14.39 -22.76
N VAL A 7 -27.45 -13.88 -22.16
CA VAL A 7 -27.47 -12.56 -21.50
C VAL A 7 -26.68 -12.61 -20.19
N GLU A 8 -26.82 -13.67 -19.38
CA GLU A 8 -26.00 -13.90 -18.18
C GLU A 8 -24.51 -13.84 -18.50
N ASN A 9 -24.05 -14.69 -19.44
CA ASN A 9 -22.64 -14.75 -19.82
C ASN A 9 -22.14 -13.44 -20.44
N ALA A 10 -22.96 -12.76 -21.25
CA ALA A 10 -22.58 -11.47 -21.83
C ALA A 10 -22.39 -10.39 -20.75
N LEU A 11 -23.37 -10.22 -19.85
CA LEU A 11 -23.32 -9.24 -18.76
C LEU A 11 -22.17 -9.55 -17.79
N GLY A 12 -22.01 -10.82 -17.39
CA GLY A 12 -20.92 -11.26 -16.52
C GLY A 12 -19.53 -11.07 -17.15
N THR A 13 -19.40 -11.31 -18.46
CA THR A 13 -18.15 -11.07 -19.19
C THR A 13 -17.84 -9.58 -19.30
N ILE A 14 -18.84 -8.73 -19.57
CA ILE A 14 -18.68 -7.26 -19.57
C ILE A 14 -18.23 -6.77 -18.19
N GLY A 15 -18.88 -7.24 -17.12
CA GLY A 15 -18.51 -6.92 -15.74
C GLY A 15 -17.07 -7.32 -15.41
N ALA A 16 -16.68 -8.55 -15.73
CA ALA A 16 -15.32 -9.05 -15.56
C ALA A 16 -14.28 -8.25 -16.36
N VAL A 17 -14.57 -7.87 -17.61
CA VAL A 17 -13.67 -7.05 -18.45
C VAL A 17 -13.50 -5.65 -17.88
N LEU A 18 -14.58 -5.02 -17.40
CA LEU A 18 -14.50 -3.71 -16.73
C LEU A 18 -13.63 -3.79 -15.47
N TRP A 19 -13.81 -4.82 -14.65
CA TRP A 19 -12.98 -5.04 -13.47
C TRP A 19 -11.51 -5.37 -13.79
N MET A 20 -11.22 -6.02 -14.92
CA MET A 20 -9.83 -6.16 -15.40
C MET A 20 -9.17 -4.82 -15.73
N VAL A 21 -9.92 -3.85 -16.24
CA VAL A 21 -9.35 -2.55 -16.66
C VAL A 21 -9.51 -1.42 -15.64
N GLN A 22 -10.30 -1.59 -14.57
CA GLN A 22 -10.65 -0.53 -13.60
C GLN A 22 -9.41 0.17 -13.02
N ILE A 23 -8.36 -0.58 -12.69
CA ILE A 23 -7.17 -0.07 -11.99
C ILE A 23 -6.26 0.74 -12.94
N LEU A 24 -6.34 0.53 -14.26
CA LEU A 24 -5.49 1.23 -15.25
C LEU A 24 -5.63 2.76 -15.17
N PRO A 25 -6.83 3.37 -15.15
CA PRO A 25 -7.03 4.78 -14.82
C PRO A 25 -6.30 5.29 -13.57
N GLN A 26 -6.23 4.50 -12.50
CA GLN A 26 -5.53 4.90 -11.27
C GLN A 26 -4.01 4.81 -11.46
N ILE A 27 -3.50 3.73 -12.06
CA ILE A 27 -2.07 3.54 -12.34
C ILE A 27 -1.54 4.66 -13.25
N ILE A 28 -2.31 5.00 -14.30
CA ILE A 28 -1.97 6.06 -15.25
C ILE A 28 -1.98 7.42 -14.53
N LYS A 29 -3.00 7.70 -13.71
CA LYS A 29 -3.08 8.95 -12.92
C LYS A 29 -1.87 9.10 -12.01
N SER A 30 -1.58 8.09 -11.17
CA SER A 30 -0.45 8.11 -10.24
C SER A 30 0.91 8.18 -10.95
N HIS A 31 1.07 7.52 -12.11
CA HIS A 31 2.28 7.67 -12.92
C HIS A 31 2.42 9.07 -13.53
N ARG A 32 1.32 9.73 -13.92
CA ARG A 32 1.33 11.05 -14.56
C ARG A 32 1.53 12.18 -13.54
N GLU A 33 0.92 12.05 -12.37
CA GLU A 33 1.02 13.02 -11.26
C GLU A 33 2.27 12.80 -10.39
N LYS A 34 2.98 11.67 -10.55
CA LYS A 34 4.16 11.26 -9.76
C LYS A 34 3.90 11.23 -8.24
N THR A 35 2.65 11.03 -7.86
CA THR A 35 2.21 10.94 -6.46
C THR A 35 1.03 9.97 -6.32
N THR A 36 0.91 9.37 -5.13
CA THR A 36 -0.22 8.53 -4.72
C THR A 36 -0.98 9.14 -3.54
N LYS A 37 -0.72 10.40 -3.18
CA LYS A 37 -1.30 11.03 -1.99
C LYS A 37 -2.84 10.94 -1.98
N GLY A 38 -3.38 10.19 -1.00
CA GLY A 38 -4.82 9.93 -0.81
C GLY A 38 -5.35 8.65 -1.48
N LEU A 39 -4.51 7.93 -2.22
CA LEU A 39 -4.76 6.55 -2.62
C LEU A 39 -4.31 5.62 -1.49
N SER A 40 -5.22 4.81 -0.95
CA SER A 40 -4.85 3.94 0.17
C SER A 40 -3.96 2.77 -0.28
N ALA A 41 -2.67 2.84 0.06
CA ALA A 41 -1.71 1.77 -0.22
C ALA A 41 -2.15 0.41 0.37
N SER A 42 -2.83 0.44 1.52
CA SER A 42 -3.35 -0.76 2.19
C SER A 42 -4.51 -1.40 1.41
N LEU A 43 -5.40 -0.61 0.81
CA LEU A 43 -6.48 -1.11 -0.06
C LEU A 43 -5.88 -1.90 -1.23
N MET A 44 -4.93 -1.29 -1.95
CA MET A 44 -4.31 -1.91 -3.13
C MET A 44 -3.56 -3.20 -2.76
N PHE A 45 -2.90 -3.24 -1.60
CA PHE A 45 -2.25 -4.45 -1.11
C PHE A 45 -3.25 -5.55 -0.72
N ILE A 46 -4.32 -5.24 0.00
CA ILE A 46 -5.30 -6.24 0.44
C ILE A 46 -6.09 -6.79 -0.77
N TRP A 47 -6.41 -5.97 -1.78
CA TRP A 47 -6.99 -6.43 -3.04
C TRP A 47 -6.03 -7.34 -3.84
N ALA A 48 -4.74 -7.00 -3.89
CA ALA A 48 -3.73 -7.86 -4.49
C ALA A 48 -3.64 -9.22 -3.76
N LEU A 49 -3.74 -9.24 -2.42
CA LEU A 49 -3.82 -10.48 -1.63
C LEU A 49 -5.15 -11.23 -1.79
N ALA A 50 -6.29 -10.55 -1.90
CA ALA A 50 -7.60 -11.19 -2.13
C ALA A 50 -7.60 -12.05 -3.41
N SER A 51 -6.85 -11.60 -4.41
CA SER A 51 -6.67 -12.27 -5.70
C SER A 51 -6.01 -13.64 -5.59
N PHE A 52 -5.20 -13.90 -4.55
CA PHE A 52 -4.60 -15.22 -4.30
C PHE A 52 -5.67 -16.29 -4.07
N PHE A 53 -6.66 -15.97 -3.25
CA PHE A 53 -7.76 -16.88 -2.92
C PHE A 53 -8.82 -16.90 -4.03
N LEU A 54 -9.10 -15.74 -4.64
CA LEU A 54 -10.09 -15.63 -5.72
C LEU A 54 -9.64 -16.35 -7.00
N GLY A 55 -8.39 -16.17 -7.43
CA GLY A 55 -7.81 -16.86 -8.59
C GLY A 55 -7.86 -18.37 -8.40
N ALA A 56 -7.27 -18.87 -7.31
CA ALA A 56 -7.26 -20.29 -7.00
C ALA A 56 -8.69 -20.87 -6.88
N TYR A 57 -9.65 -20.15 -6.30
CA TYR A 57 -11.06 -20.55 -6.26
C TYR A 57 -11.65 -20.70 -7.67
N ILE A 58 -11.56 -19.65 -8.50
CA ILE A 58 -12.20 -19.59 -9.82
C ILE A 58 -11.56 -20.61 -10.78
N VAL A 59 -10.24 -20.77 -10.75
CA VAL A 59 -9.51 -21.76 -11.55
C VAL A 59 -9.82 -23.18 -11.09
N ALA A 60 -9.86 -23.44 -9.77
CA ALA A 60 -10.19 -24.77 -9.26
C ALA A 60 -11.65 -25.17 -9.58
N GLN A 61 -12.59 -24.21 -9.49
CA GLN A 61 -13.99 -24.37 -9.93
C GLN A 61 -14.16 -24.48 -11.46
N LYS A 62 -13.11 -24.22 -12.25
CA LYS A 62 -13.13 -24.25 -13.73
C LYS A 62 -14.23 -23.38 -14.35
N LEU A 63 -14.43 -22.18 -13.81
CA LEU A 63 -15.39 -21.22 -14.38
C LEU A 63 -14.94 -20.74 -15.77
N SER A 64 -15.74 -19.90 -16.44
CA SER A 64 -15.43 -19.43 -17.79
C SER A 64 -14.06 -18.74 -17.87
N ILE A 65 -13.39 -18.85 -19.03
CA ILE A 65 -12.04 -18.30 -19.24
C ILE A 65 -11.93 -16.80 -18.89
N PRO A 66 -12.90 -15.91 -19.24
CA PRO A 66 -12.84 -14.51 -18.80
C PRO A 66 -12.82 -14.34 -17.28
N LEU A 67 -13.57 -15.18 -16.54
CA LEU A 67 -13.57 -15.15 -15.08
C LEU A 67 -12.25 -15.69 -14.50
N GLN A 68 -11.62 -16.70 -15.11
CA GLN A 68 -10.31 -17.21 -14.66
C GLN A 68 -9.19 -16.18 -14.84
N VAL A 69 -9.23 -15.38 -15.92
CA VAL A 69 -8.21 -14.35 -16.21
C VAL A 69 -8.40 -13.09 -15.35
N GLN A 70 -9.65 -12.76 -15.01
CA GLN A 70 -9.99 -11.54 -14.26
C GLN A 70 -9.22 -11.33 -12.94
N PRO A 71 -9.17 -12.28 -11.99
CA PRO A 71 -8.45 -12.08 -10.72
C PRO A 71 -6.94 -11.98 -10.92
N GLN A 72 -6.38 -12.56 -11.98
CA GLN A 72 -4.95 -12.47 -12.27
C GLN A 72 -4.58 -11.07 -12.74
N ALA A 73 -5.33 -10.54 -13.71
CA ALA A 73 -5.16 -9.18 -14.19
C ALA A 73 -5.40 -8.16 -13.07
N PHE A 74 -6.49 -8.33 -12.31
CA PHE A 74 -6.81 -7.47 -11.17
C PHE A 74 -5.72 -7.51 -10.08
N GLY A 75 -5.29 -8.70 -9.66
CA GLY A 75 -4.27 -8.85 -8.61
C GLY A 75 -2.91 -8.28 -9.01
N VAL A 76 -2.47 -8.48 -10.25
CA VAL A 76 -1.23 -7.90 -10.78
C VAL A 76 -1.34 -6.38 -10.90
N LEU A 77 -2.46 -5.83 -11.39
CA LEU A 77 -2.64 -4.38 -11.48
C LEU A 77 -2.76 -3.72 -10.10
N ALA A 78 -3.44 -4.36 -9.13
CA ALA A 78 -3.49 -3.91 -7.74
C ALA A 78 -2.07 -3.90 -7.13
N ALA A 79 -1.25 -4.93 -7.39
CA ALA A 79 0.15 -4.96 -6.99
C ALA A 79 0.99 -3.85 -7.64
N VAL A 80 0.80 -3.56 -8.94
CA VAL A 80 1.45 -2.41 -9.61
C VAL A 80 1.05 -1.08 -8.94
N SER A 81 -0.25 -0.88 -8.64
CA SER A 81 -0.74 0.32 -7.97
C SER A 81 -0.21 0.44 -6.53
N TRP A 82 -0.08 -0.68 -5.81
CA TRP A 82 0.57 -0.72 -4.49
C TRP A 82 2.07 -0.38 -4.59
N CYS A 83 2.79 -0.94 -5.56
CA CYS A 83 4.19 -0.62 -5.85
C CYS A 83 4.40 0.87 -6.19
N GLN A 84 3.46 1.52 -6.88
CA GLN A 84 3.48 2.98 -7.05
C GLN A 84 3.36 3.73 -5.72
N CYS A 85 2.55 3.24 -4.77
CA CYS A 85 2.45 3.85 -3.44
C CYS A 85 3.76 3.70 -2.64
N LEU A 86 4.42 2.53 -2.72
CA LEU A 86 5.74 2.32 -2.12
C LEU A 86 6.79 3.28 -2.72
N HIS A 87 6.76 3.50 -4.03
CA HIS A 87 7.70 4.38 -4.72
C HIS A 87 7.46 5.86 -4.41
N TYR A 88 6.24 6.36 -4.66
CA TYR A 88 5.96 7.80 -4.67
C TYR A 88 5.66 8.41 -3.29
N GLU A 89 5.18 7.61 -2.33
CA GLU A 89 4.82 8.12 -0.99
C GLU A 89 5.76 7.61 0.11
N ARG A 90 6.26 6.38 -0.01
CA ARG A 90 7.24 5.83 0.96
C ARG A 90 8.70 5.96 0.51
N GLY A 91 8.97 6.53 -0.67
CA GLY A 91 10.34 6.82 -1.15
C GLY A 91 11.18 5.61 -1.50
N TYR A 92 10.59 4.42 -1.74
CA TYR A 92 11.35 3.22 -2.07
C TYR A 92 12.06 3.39 -3.42
N SER A 93 13.31 2.91 -3.52
CA SER A 93 14.07 2.95 -4.77
C SER A 93 13.39 2.10 -5.85
N LEU A 94 13.48 2.51 -7.11
CA LEU A 94 12.86 1.78 -8.23
C LEU A 94 13.35 0.32 -8.33
N LYS A 95 14.62 0.06 -7.97
CA LYS A 95 15.19 -1.30 -7.90
C LYS A 95 14.50 -2.14 -6.82
N SER A 96 14.31 -1.57 -5.64
CA SER A 96 13.61 -2.22 -4.52
C SER A 96 12.15 -2.52 -4.88
N VAL A 97 11.48 -1.59 -5.56
CA VAL A 97 10.08 -1.75 -6.00
C VAL A 97 9.93 -2.86 -7.03
N TRP A 98 10.81 -2.94 -8.04
CA TRP A 98 10.83 -4.06 -8.98
C TRP A 98 11.13 -5.41 -8.31
N ALA A 99 12.06 -5.46 -7.36
CA ALA A 99 12.34 -6.68 -6.62
C ALA A 99 11.13 -7.16 -5.80
N ILE A 100 10.42 -6.25 -5.11
CA ILE A 100 9.18 -6.54 -4.38
C ILE A 100 8.09 -7.02 -5.34
N PHE A 101 7.91 -6.36 -6.49
CA PHE A 101 6.90 -6.73 -7.48
C PHE A 101 7.15 -8.12 -8.08
N ILE A 102 8.40 -8.44 -8.46
CA ILE A 102 8.77 -9.75 -8.99
C ILE A 102 8.59 -10.82 -7.91
N ALA A 103 9.04 -10.58 -6.67
CA ALA A 103 8.83 -11.50 -5.55
C ALA A 103 7.34 -11.76 -5.30
N PHE A 104 6.51 -10.71 -5.32
CA PHE A 104 5.05 -10.83 -5.22
C PHE A 104 4.48 -11.70 -6.34
N CYS A 105 4.86 -11.47 -7.60
CA CYS A 105 4.37 -12.26 -8.73
C CYS A 105 4.79 -13.74 -8.66
N CYS A 106 6.02 -14.03 -8.25
CA CYS A 106 6.49 -15.40 -8.05
C CYS A 106 5.73 -16.12 -6.92
N VAL A 107 5.50 -15.42 -5.79
CA VAL A 107 4.73 -15.97 -4.66
C VAL A 107 3.25 -16.13 -5.02
N PHE A 108 2.67 -15.21 -5.79
CA PHE A 108 1.29 -15.29 -6.29
C PHE A 108 1.09 -16.50 -7.21
N ALA A 109 1.92 -16.64 -8.25
CA ALA A 109 1.84 -17.78 -9.17
C ALA A 109 2.13 -19.12 -8.48
N GLY A 110 3.10 -19.17 -7.56
CA GLY A 110 3.41 -20.38 -6.79
C GLY A 110 2.30 -20.77 -5.82
N PHE A 111 1.73 -19.80 -5.10
CA PHE A 111 0.59 -20.01 -4.21
C PHE A 111 -0.63 -20.49 -4.99
N GLU A 112 -0.98 -19.83 -6.10
CA GLU A 112 -2.15 -20.20 -6.88
C GLU A 112 -1.99 -21.61 -7.46
N ALA A 113 -0.88 -21.91 -8.13
CA ALA A 113 -0.65 -23.24 -8.70
C ALA A 113 -0.72 -24.33 -7.63
N GLY A 114 -0.01 -24.15 -6.51
CA GLY A 114 -0.05 -25.08 -5.38
C GLY A 114 -1.46 -25.26 -4.81
N SER A 115 -2.20 -24.17 -4.64
CA SER A 115 -3.58 -24.17 -4.15
C SER A 115 -4.53 -24.89 -5.11
N VAL A 116 -4.47 -24.61 -6.41
CA VAL A 116 -5.32 -25.26 -7.42
C VAL A 116 -5.08 -26.77 -7.46
N TYR A 117 -3.82 -27.22 -7.47
CA TYR A 117 -3.52 -28.65 -7.42
C TYR A 117 -3.99 -29.31 -6.11
N ALA A 118 -3.85 -28.63 -4.96
CA ALA A 118 -4.32 -29.12 -3.67
C ALA A 118 -5.86 -29.18 -3.60
N LEU A 119 -6.57 -28.16 -4.09
CA LEU A 119 -8.03 -28.12 -4.16
C LEU A 119 -8.57 -29.23 -5.07
N TRP A 120 -7.97 -29.43 -6.26
CA TRP A 120 -8.32 -30.55 -7.13
C TRP A 120 -7.98 -31.93 -6.53
N ALA A 121 -7.00 -32.03 -5.63
CA ALA A 121 -6.75 -33.26 -4.89
C ALA A 121 -7.82 -33.48 -3.79
N GLY A 122 -8.24 -32.42 -3.09
CA GLY A 122 -9.36 -32.47 -2.13
C GLY A 122 -10.68 -32.89 -2.78
N GLN A 123 -11.07 -32.24 -3.88
CA GLN A 123 -12.28 -32.56 -4.64
C GLN A 123 -12.27 -33.99 -5.19
N ARG A 124 -11.13 -34.50 -5.67
CA ARG A 124 -10.98 -35.91 -6.10
C ARG A 124 -11.20 -36.92 -4.98
N ASN A 125 -11.04 -36.50 -3.72
CA ASN A 125 -11.34 -37.28 -2.52
C ASN A 125 -12.71 -36.93 -1.88
N GLY A 126 -13.56 -36.17 -2.58
CA GLY A 126 -14.90 -35.77 -2.10
C GLY A 126 -14.92 -34.65 -1.04
N VAL A 127 -13.80 -33.92 -0.86
CA VAL A 127 -13.68 -32.87 0.17
C VAL A 127 -13.82 -31.49 -0.47
N GLU A 128 -15.01 -30.89 -0.38
CA GLU A 128 -15.34 -29.61 -1.04
C GLU A 128 -15.26 -28.38 -0.11
N TRP A 129 -15.26 -28.54 1.21
CA TRP A 129 -15.19 -27.39 2.13
C TRP A 129 -13.98 -26.43 1.89
N PRO A 130 -12.77 -26.91 1.55
CA PRO A 130 -11.64 -26.02 1.26
C PRO A 130 -11.88 -25.06 0.08
N ILE A 131 -12.61 -25.46 -0.97
CA ILE A 131 -12.87 -24.57 -2.11
C ILE A 131 -13.88 -23.48 -1.72
N LEU A 132 -14.89 -23.81 -0.92
CA LEU A 132 -15.82 -22.82 -0.35
C LEU A 132 -15.09 -21.84 0.59
N MET A 133 -14.13 -22.33 1.39
CA MET A 133 -13.31 -21.49 2.27
C MET A 133 -12.51 -20.44 1.48
N TYR A 134 -11.90 -20.80 0.35
CA TYR A 134 -11.19 -19.84 -0.51
C TYR A 134 -12.13 -18.75 -1.05
N GLY A 135 -13.33 -19.14 -1.49
CA GLY A 135 -14.38 -18.19 -1.90
C GLY A 135 -14.72 -17.19 -0.78
N TYR A 136 -15.04 -17.67 0.42
CA TYR A 136 -15.36 -16.80 1.56
C TYR A 136 -14.20 -15.91 2.01
N ILE A 137 -12.97 -16.43 2.06
CA ILE A 137 -11.77 -15.62 2.38
C ILE A 137 -11.62 -14.49 1.37
N SER A 138 -11.77 -14.76 0.07
CA SER A 138 -11.64 -13.73 -0.97
C SER A 138 -12.71 -12.64 -0.83
N ALA A 139 -13.97 -13.00 -0.59
CA ALA A 139 -15.07 -12.05 -0.38
C ALA A 139 -14.85 -11.16 0.86
N VAL A 140 -14.39 -11.74 1.98
CA VAL A 140 -14.06 -10.99 3.20
C VAL A 140 -12.88 -10.05 2.97
N LEU A 141 -11.82 -10.49 2.26
CA LEU A 141 -10.68 -9.64 1.95
C LEU A 141 -11.06 -8.47 1.03
N LEU A 142 -11.88 -8.70 0.00
CA LEU A 142 -12.39 -7.63 -0.88
C LEU A 142 -13.20 -6.58 -0.11
N ALA A 143 -14.04 -7.01 0.83
CA ALA A 143 -14.81 -6.11 1.70
C ALA A 143 -13.91 -5.32 2.68
N VAL A 144 -12.96 -6.00 3.34
CA VAL A 144 -12.05 -5.40 4.32
C VAL A 144 -11.07 -4.43 3.67
N ALA A 145 -10.65 -4.67 2.43
CA ALA A 145 -9.75 -3.80 1.67
C ALA A 145 -10.27 -2.37 1.49
N LEU A 146 -11.59 -2.17 1.52
CA LEU A 146 -12.20 -0.84 1.42
C LEU A 146 -12.09 -0.02 2.72
N LEU A 147 -12.00 -0.67 3.88
CA LEU A 147 -12.00 0.00 5.19
C LEU A 147 -10.87 1.06 5.36
N PRO A 148 -9.61 0.81 4.95
CA PRO A 148 -8.56 1.84 4.95
C PRO A 148 -8.93 3.10 4.15
N GLN A 149 -9.55 2.95 2.98
CA GLN A 149 -9.92 4.08 2.13
C GLN A 149 -11.08 4.89 2.74
N TYR A 150 -12.05 4.21 3.36
CA TYR A 150 -13.10 4.87 4.15
C TYR A 150 -12.53 5.64 5.34
N TRP A 151 -11.55 5.08 6.04
CA TRP A 151 -10.86 5.74 7.14
C TRP A 151 -10.10 6.99 6.69
N GLU A 152 -9.42 6.94 5.55
CA GLU A 152 -8.77 8.12 4.95
C GLU A 152 -9.78 9.21 4.60
N ILE A 153 -10.88 8.87 3.92
CA ILE A 153 -11.95 9.84 3.59
C ILE A 153 -12.54 10.46 4.86
N TYR A 154 -12.76 9.67 5.92
CA TYR A 154 -13.23 10.16 7.21
C TYR A 154 -12.23 11.09 7.90
N LYS A 155 -10.93 10.74 7.88
CA LYS A 155 -9.84 11.51 8.49
C LYS A 155 -9.61 12.85 7.79
N TYR A 156 -9.51 12.83 6.45
CA TYR A 156 -9.24 14.03 5.66
C TYR A 156 -10.50 14.86 5.36
N ARG A 157 -11.70 14.29 5.54
CA ARG A 157 -13.00 14.93 5.24
C ARG A 157 -13.09 15.44 3.80
N GLU A 158 -12.45 14.72 2.89
CA GLU A 158 -12.32 14.95 1.45
C GLU A 158 -11.88 13.64 0.79
N VAL A 159 -12.30 13.40 -0.46
CA VAL A 159 -11.83 12.27 -1.27
C VAL A 159 -10.66 12.75 -2.12
N ILE A 160 -9.45 12.54 -1.61
CA ILE A 160 -8.17 12.96 -2.21
C ILE A 160 -7.55 11.78 -2.97
N GLY A 161 -6.77 12.02 -4.03
CA GLY A 161 -5.91 10.99 -4.66
C GLY A 161 -6.61 9.99 -5.58
N ILE A 162 -7.82 9.54 -5.26
CA ILE A 162 -8.58 8.58 -6.07
C ILE A 162 -8.90 9.13 -7.48
N SER A 163 -8.83 8.27 -8.50
CA SER A 163 -9.26 8.54 -9.86
C SER A 163 -10.76 8.27 -10.02
N LEU A 164 -11.53 9.29 -10.38
CA LEU A 164 -12.98 9.15 -10.60
C LEU A 164 -13.29 8.15 -11.73
N LEU A 165 -12.42 8.04 -12.74
CA LEU A 165 -12.58 7.07 -13.82
C LEU A 165 -12.37 5.63 -13.35
N PHE A 166 -11.47 5.39 -12.39
CA PHE A 166 -11.34 4.08 -11.74
C PHE A 166 -12.64 3.72 -11.01
N MET A 167 -13.16 4.61 -10.16
CA MET A 167 -14.43 4.38 -9.43
C MET A 167 -15.62 4.11 -10.37
N VAL A 168 -15.75 4.87 -11.47
CA VAL A 168 -16.85 4.69 -12.42
C VAL A 168 -16.76 3.35 -13.15
N VAL A 169 -15.56 2.93 -13.57
CA VAL A 169 -15.36 1.63 -14.23
C VAL A 169 -15.62 0.47 -13.25
N ASP A 170 -15.24 0.63 -11.98
CA ASP A 170 -15.49 -0.34 -10.92
C ASP A 170 -16.99 -0.54 -10.66
N ILE A 171 -17.73 0.56 -10.43
CA ILE A 171 -19.18 0.55 -10.25
C ILE A 171 -19.88 -0.05 -11.46
N LEU A 172 -19.45 0.29 -12.69
CA LEU A 172 -20.02 -0.32 -13.90
C LEU A 172 -19.74 -1.82 -13.95
N GLY A 173 -18.52 -2.26 -13.62
CA GLY A 173 -18.17 -3.68 -13.50
C GLY A 173 -19.10 -4.42 -12.52
N GLY A 174 -19.29 -3.85 -11.33
CA GLY A 174 -20.22 -4.36 -10.33
C GLY A 174 -21.67 -4.37 -10.77
N VAL A 175 -22.16 -3.33 -11.46
CA VAL A 175 -23.54 -3.27 -11.98
C VAL A 175 -23.77 -4.32 -13.07
N PHE A 176 -22.85 -4.50 -14.02
CA PHE A 176 -23.00 -5.54 -15.05
C PHE A 176 -22.91 -6.96 -14.47
N SER A 177 -21.99 -7.19 -13.52
CA SER A 177 -21.89 -8.46 -12.77
C SER A 177 -23.11 -8.73 -11.89
N PHE A 178 -23.71 -7.71 -11.28
CA PHE A 178 -24.94 -7.84 -10.50
C PHE A 178 -26.16 -8.11 -11.40
N LEU A 179 -26.23 -7.45 -12.56
CA LEU A 179 -27.32 -7.65 -13.52
C LEU A 179 -27.34 -9.05 -14.14
N SER A 180 -26.18 -9.70 -14.32
CA SER A 180 -26.11 -11.07 -14.86
C SER A 180 -26.85 -12.08 -13.97
N LEU A 181 -26.79 -11.91 -12.64
CA LEU A 181 -27.42 -12.81 -11.65
C LEU A 181 -28.94 -12.92 -11.80
N PHE A 182 -29.61 -11.92 -12.38
CA PHE A 182 -31.06 -11.97 -12.62
C PHE A 182 -31.48 -12.87 -13.80
N PHE A 183 -30.52 -13.31 -14.62
CA PHE A 183 -30.73 -14.18 -15.78
C PHE A 183 -30.28 -15.63 -15.55
N ARG A 184 -29.63 -15.89 -14.40
CA ARG A 184 -29.19 -17.19 -13.91
C ARG A 184 -30.34 -17.92 -13.22
N ASN A 185 -30.34 -19.26 -13.28
CA ASN A 185 -31.41 -20.09 -12.71
C ASN A 185 -31.38 -20.09 -11.17
N ASP A 186 -30.18 -20.28 -10.60
CA ASP A 186 -29.95 -20.36 -9.16
C ASP A 186 -29.36 -19.05 -8.63
N LEU A 187 -30.04 -18.42 -7.67
CA LEU A 187 -29.55 -17.22 -7.00
C LEU A 187 -28.36 -17.54 -6.11
N ASP A 188 -27.17 -17.22 -6.60
CA ASP A 188 -25.94 -17.25 -5.84
C ASP A 188 -25.92 -16.11 -4.82
N ILE A 189 -26.29 -16.42 -3.58
CA ILE A 189 -26.35 -15.43 -2.49
C ILE A 189 -24.98 -14.80 -2.24
N ALA A 190 -23.89 -15.57 -2.38
CA ALA A 190 -22.54 -15.06 -2.16
C ALA A 190 -22.12 -14.06 -3.24
N ALA A 191 -22.37 -14.38 -4.52
CA ALA A 191 -22.15 -13.44 -5.62
C ALA A 191 -23.08 -12.21 -5.52
N PHE A 192 -24.36 -12.41 -5.20
CA PHE A 192 -25.35 -11.32 -5.04
C PHE A 192 -24.91 -10.33 -3.95
N VAL A 193 -24.52 -10.83 -2.78
CA VAL A 193 -24.01 -10.00 -1.68
C VAL A 193 -22.71 -9.30 -2.08
N SER A 194 -21.75 -10.02 -2.68
CA SER A 194 -20.46 -9.45 -3.06
C SER A 194 -20.59 -8.34 -4.10
N TYR A 195 -21.38 -8.55 -5.16
CA TYR A 195 -21.57 -7.56 -6.22
C TYR A 195 -22.41 -6.36 -5.73
N SER A 196 -23.44 -6.60 -4.92
CA SER A 196 -24.20 -5.52 -4.26
C SER A 196 -23.30 -4.67 -3.37
N LEU A 197 -22.41 -5.31 -2.60
CA LEU A 197 -21.51 -4.64 -1.66
C LEU A 197 -20.54 -3.72 -2.39
N VAL A 198 -19.91 -4.17 -3.48
CA VAL A 198 -19.03 -3.33 -4.33
C VAL A 198 -19.80 -2.11 -4.85
N VAL A 199 -20.93 -2.33 -5.53
CA VAL A 199 -21.74 -1.23 -6.13
C VAL A 199 -22.19 -0.22 -5.07
N VAL A 200 -22.62 -0.67 -3.89
CA VAL A 200 -23.06 0.21 -2.80
C VAL A 200 -21.88 0.97 -2.17
N LEU A 201 -20.77 0.28 -1.85
CA LEU A 201 -19.63 0.91 -1.19
C LEU A 201 -18.92 1.91 -2.12
N ASP A 202 -18.72 1.58 -3.38
CA ASP A 202 -18.08 2.50 -4.33
C ASP A 202 -19.02 3.65 -4.71
N GLY A 203 -20.32 3.37 -4.81
CA GLY A 203 -21.36 4.40 -4.94
C GLY A 203 -21.32 5.41 -3.79
N ILE A 204 -21.17 4.95 -2.54
CA ILE A 204 -20.99 5.82 -1.36
C ILE A 204 -19.71 6.65 -1.49
N VAL A 205 -18.58 6.07 -1.92
CA VAL A 205 -17.33 6.83 -2.13
C VAL A 205 -17.49 7.92 -3.20
N VAL A 206 -18.19 7.64 -4.31
CA VAL A 206 -18.49 8.62 -5.35
C VAL A 206 -19.43 9.72 -4.86
N ILE A 207 -20.47 9.38 -4.07
CA ILE A 207 -21.35 10.37 -3.43
C ILE A 207 -20.54 11.26 -2.46
N LEU A 208 -19.67 10.66 -1.64
CA LEU A 208 -18.78 11.38 -0.74
C LEU A 208 -17.79 12.30 -1.49
N TYR A 209 -17.30 11.90 -2.67
CA TYR A 209 -16.48 12.76 -3.53
C TYR A 209 -17.23 14.03 -3.94
N PHE A 210 -18.46 13.88 -4.46
CA PHE A 210 -19.26 15.04 -4.90
C PHE A 210 -19.75 15.93 -3.74
N ILE A 211 -19.92 15.39 -2.52
CA ILE A 211 -20.32 16.19 -1.35
C ILE A 211 -19.10 16.83 -0.68
N LEU A 212 -18.07 16.06 -0.35
CA LEU A 212 -16.95 16.53 0.48
C LEU A 212 -15.97 17.43 -0.26
N ASN A 213 -15.67 17.17 -1.54
CA ASN A 213 -14.64 17.93 -2.26
C ASN A 213 -15.04 19.41 -2.46
N PRO A 214 -16.27 19.76 -2.89
CA PRO A 214 -16.70 21.17 -2.94
C PRO A 214 -16.71 21.84 -1.55
N ILE A 215 -17.01 21.09 -0.48
CA ILE A 215 -16.97 21.60 0.89
C ILE A 215 -15.52 21.79 1.37
N ALA A 216 -14.58 20.93 0.95
CA ALA A 216 -13.15 21.05 1.22
C ALA A 216 -12.52 22.23 0.47
N GLU A 217 -12.87 22.42 -0.80
CA GLU A 217 -12.45 23.57 -1.59
C GLU A 217 -12.95 24.89 -0.98
N ARG A 218 -14.22 24.97 -0.58
CA ARG A 218 -14.77 26.12 0.17
C ARG A 218 -14.05 26.35 1.51
N ARG A 219 -13.59 25.29 2.20
CA ARG A 219 -12.77 25.41 3.42
C ARG A 219 -11.39 25.98 3.11
N ARG A 220 -10.69 25.47 2.08
CA ARG A 220 -9.40 26.01 1.60
C ARG A 220 -9.50 27.48 1.22
N ALA A 221 -10.51 27.86 0.42
CA ALA A 221 -10.72 29.24 0.01
C ALA A 221 -10.98 30.21 1.18
N ARG A 222 -11.68 29.75 2.23
CA ARG A 222 -11.88 30.53 3.47
C ARG A 222 -10.61 30.66 4.31
N GLN A 223 -9.78 29.62 4.35
CA GLN A 223 -8.48 29.66 5.04
C GLN A 223 -7.50 30.58 4.34
N ALA A 224 -7.37 30.50 3.01
CA ALA A 224 -6.52 31.37 2.21
C ALA A 224 -6.85 32.86 2.42
N ARG A 225 -8.15 33.23 2.39
CA ARG A 225 -8.60 34.60 2.69
C ARG A 225 -8.23 35.05 4.11
N ARG A 226 -8.40 34.19 5.12
CA ARG A 226 -8.02 34.53 6.51
C ARG A 226 -6.52 34.73 6.70
N HIS A 227 -5.69 33.98 5.99
CA HIS A 227 -4.24 34.18 5.99
C HIS A 227 -3.88 35.51 5.34
N SER A 228 -4.38 35.81 4.13
CA SER A 228 -4.12 37.10 3.47
C SER A 228 -4.61 38.31 4.30
N ASP A 229 -5.79 38.20 4.94
CA ASP A 229 -6.34 39.26 5.79
C ASP A 229 -5.48 39.49 7.05
N THR A 230 -4.77 38.44 7.51
CA THR A 230 -3.89 38.50 8.69
C THR A 230 -2.52 39.06 8.32
N GLU A 231 -1.93 38.61 7.21
CA GLU A 231 -0.66 39.13 6.67
C GLU A 231 -0.76 40.62 6.35
N ALA A 232 -1.80 41.05 5.63
CA ALA A 232 -2.04 42.46 5.31
C ALA A 232 -2.22 43.32 6.57
N LYS A 233 -2.78 42.76 7.65
CA LYS A 233 -2.95 43.46 8.94
C LYS A 233 -1.62 43.59 9.70
N ILE A 234 -0.74 42.60 9.60
CA ILE A 234 0.61 42.64 10.18
C ILE A 234 1.45 43.70 9.44
N GLU A 235 1.53 43.63 8.12
CA GLU A 235 2.27 44.61 7.30
C GLU A 235 1.76 46.04 7.51
N GLY A 236 0.42 46.22 7.51
CA GLY A 236 -0.21 47.51 7.81
C GLY A 236 0.19 48.05 9.18
N SER A 237 0.25 47.20 10.22
CA SER A 237 0.67 47.61 11.57
C SER A 237 2.16 48.01 11.65
N SER A 238 3.03 47.28 10.95
CA SER A 238 4.47 47.58 10.90
C SER A 238 4.77 48.91 10.21
N SER A 239 3.94 49.33 9.24
CA SER A 239 4.12 50.59 8.49
C SER A 239 3.78 51.87 9.28
N VAL A 240 3.06 51.77 10.40
CA VAL A 240 2.57 52.94 11.19
C VAL A 240 3.54 53.31 12.35
N GLY A 241 4.62 52.55 12.53
CA GLY A 241 5.48 52.57 13.71
C GLY A 241 6.70 53.50 13.73
N MET A 242 6.73 54.63 12.99
CA MET A 242 7.81 55.63 13.17
C MET A 242 7.37 57.08 12.88
N SER A 243 6.56 57.64 13.77
CA SER A 243 6.30 59.10 13.81
C SER A 243 7.49 59.81 14.48
N THR A 244 8.42 60.33 13.68
CA THR A 244 9.58 61.09 14.17
C THR A 244 9.16 62.42 14.81
N VAL A 245 9.19 62.50 16.14
CA VAL A 245 9.10 63.77 16.87
C VAL A 245 10.49 64.43 16.88
N PRO A 246 10.64 65.69 16.40
CA PRO A 246 11.93 66.37 16.39
C PRO A 246 12.24 66.96 17.76
N THR A 247 13.11 66.32 18.54
CA THR A 247 13.59 66.86 19.82
C THR A 247 14.89 67.65 19.61
N LEU A 248 14.87 68.90 20.06
CA LEU A 248 15.96 69.87 19.92
C LEU A 248 17.23 69.45 20.70
N VAL A 249 18.41 69.67 20.12
CA VAL A 249 19.70 69.41 20.79
C VAL A 249 19.97 70.44 21.89
N GLY A 250 20.29 69.97 23.10
CA GLY A 250 20.78 70.76 24.22
C GLY A 250 21.94 70.04 24.91
N HIS A 251 23.05 70.74 25.09
CA HIS A 251 24.35 70.20 25.54
C HIS A 251 24.40 70.01 27.07
N GLY A 252 25.02 68.92 27.58
CA GLY A 252 25.65 68.94 28.90
C GLY A 252 25.54 67.73 29.83
N LEU A 253 26.69 67.05 30.00
CA LEU A 253 27.19 66.36 31.21
C LEU A 253 26.55 65.03 31.69
N MET A 254 27.43 64.10 32.10
CA MET A 254 27.12 62.73 32.55
C MET A 254 27.02 62.64 34.08
N ILE A 255 26.17 61.73 34.60
CA ILE A 255 26.43 60.91 35.82
C ILE A 255 25.74 59.56 35.63
N ASP A 256 26.46 58.46 35.91
CA ASP A 256 25.93 57.09 35.90
C ASP A 256 24.95 56.80 37.05
N LYS A 257 23.97 55.92 36.79
CA LYS A 257 23.33 55.17 37.86
C LYS A 257 22.82 53.82 37.37
N GLU A 258 23.56 52.77 37.69
CA GLU A 258 23.05 51.40 37.61
C GLU A 258 21.84 51.23 38.53
N VAL A 259 20.77 50.64 38.00
CA VAL A 259 19.66 50.12 38.79
C VAL A 259 19.37 48.71 38.28
N HIS A 260 19.51 47.74 39.19
CA HIS A 260 19.18 46.34 38.99
C HIS A 260 17.69 46.18 38.61
N ASP A 261 17.40 45.31 37.66
CA ASP A 261 16.10 44.61 37.60
C ASP A 261 16.36 43.13 37.28
N ASP A 262 15.72 42.23 38.03
CA ASP A 262 15.91 40.77 37.95
C ASP A 262 14.77 40.17 37.10
N GLY A 263 15.10 39.57 35.95
CA GLY A 263 14.11 39.19 34.93
C GLY A 263 14.42 37.92 34.13
N ASP A 264 14.19 36.75 34.74
CA ASP A 264 13.95 35.42 34.14
C ASP A 264 15.04 34.76 33.24
N ARG A 265 15.81 33.85 33.84
CA ARG A 265 16.62 32.85 33.12
C ARG A 265 15.80 31.59 32.82
N ARG A 266 15.39 31.38 31.57
CA ARG A 266 14.84 30.09 31.09
C ARG A 266 15.25 29.73 29.66
N GLN A 267 16.55 29.45 29.41
CA GLN A 267 16.92 28.78 28.14
C GLN A 267 18.20 27.92 28.09
N ASP A 268 18.84 27.57 29.21
CA ASP A 268 20.12 26.82 29.16
C ASP A 268 20.01 25.29 29.39
N ASN A 269 18.87 24.77 29.86
CA ASN A 269 18.78 23.36 30.30
C ASN A 269 18.63 22.31 29.17
N VAL A 270 18.38 22.69 27.92
CA VAL A 270 18.11 21.71 26.84
C VAL A 270 19.40 21.23 26.14
N ARG A 271 20.49 22.01 26.19
CA ARG A 271 21.70 21.73 25.42
C ARG A 271 22.63 20.70 26.07
N VAL A 272 22.65 20.68 27.41
CA VAL A 272 23.53 19.82 28.21
C VAL A 272 23.12 18.35 28.11
N ASP A 273 21.82 18.04 28.11
CA ASP A 273 21.33 16.66 28.03
C ASP A 273 21.72 16.00 26.69
N SER A 274 21.64 16.74 25.58
CA SER A 274 22.03 16.24 24.25
C SER A 274 23.52 15.93 24.11
N GLU A 275 24.41 16.68 24.76
CA GLU A 275 25.86 16.40 24.74
C GLU A 275 26.21 15.18 25.60
N MET A 276 25.50 14.99 26.72
CA MET A 276 25.70 13.85 27.62
C MET A 276 25.14 12.53 27.05
N GLU A 277 24.08 12.58 26.24
CA GLU A 277 23.58 11.41 25.50
C GLU A 277 24.52 11.03 24.36
N GLN A 278 25.02 11.99 23.58
CA GLN A 278 25.92 11.72 22.45
C GLN A 278 27.22 11.05 22.90
N SER A 279 27.84 11.52 24.00
CA SER A 279 29.04 10.91 24.58
C SER A 279 28.81 9.45 25.04
N ARG A 280 27.61 9.12 25.54
CA ARG A 280 27.27 7.77 25.99
C ARG A 280 27.02 6.79 24.86
N VAL A 281 26.66 7.26 23.66
CA VAL A 281 26.51 6.42 22.47
C VAL A 281 27.88 6.05 21.91
N ASP A 282 28.80 7.02 21.83
CA ASP A 282 30.15 6.86 21.26
C ASP A 282 31.01 5.84 22.06
N ASP A 283 30.97 5.92 23.40
CA ASP A 283 31.64 4.94 24.28
C ASP A 283 31.07 3.52 24.14
N ARG A 284 29.78 3.41 23.81
CA ARG A 284 29.07 2.13 23.65
C ARG A 284 29.34 1.46 22.30
N GLU A 285 29.68 2.23 21.28
CA GLU A 285 30.21 1.69 20.02
C GLU A 285 31.68 1.28 20.15
N LYS A 286 32.51 2.07 20.84
CA LYS A 286 33.91 1.69 21.13
C LYS A 286 34.02 0.40 21.93
N MET A 287 33.15 0.18 22.93
CA MET A 287 33.08 -1.10 23.66
C MET A 287 32.61 -2.31 22.81
N LYS A 288 31.96 -2.10 21.66
CA LYS A 288 31.58 -3.19 20.74
C LYS A 288 32.64 -3.49 19.69
N ALA A 289 33.54 -2.55 19.41
CA ALA A 289 34.61 -2.71 18.41
C ALA A 289 35.89 -3.37 18.97
N GLY A 290 36.02 -3.51 20.29
CA GLY A 290 37.17 -4.13 20.95
C GLY A 290 36.83 -5.42 21.69
N GLY A 291 36.88 -6.55 20.98
CA GLY A 291 36.89 -7.91 21.56
C GLY A 291 38.26 -8.58 21.36
N PRO A 292 38.69 -9.52 22.22
CA PRO A 292 40.10 -9.90 22.30
C PRO A 292 40.60 -10.70 21.11
N GLU A 293 41.82 -10.39 20.68
CA GLU A 293 42.63 -11.19 19.78
C GLU A 293 43.04 -12.48 20.51
N VAL A 294 42.52 -13.63 20.06
CA VAL A 294 42.90 -14.95 20.60
C VAL A 294 43.92 -15.57 19.67
N GLU A 295 45.18 -15.35 19.99
CA GLU A 295 46.34 -15.98 19.34
C GLU A 295 46.34 -17.49 19.66
N VAL A 296 45.89 -18.31 18.72
CA VAL A 296 45.94 -19.79 18.83
C VAL A 296 47.20 -20.29 18.13
N HIS A 297 48.18 -20.68 18.93
CA HIS A 297 49.47 -21.19 18.50
C HIS A 297 49.53 -22.71 18.79
N GLU A 298 49.52 -23.56 17.76
CA GLU A 298 49.88 -24.99 17.85
C GLU A 298 50.32 -25.53 16.45
N PRO A 299 51.03 -26.67 16.34
CA PRO A 299 52.33 -26.64 15.67
C PRO A 299 52.46 -27.53 14.42
N ASP A 300 53.54 -27.28 13.65
CA ASP A 300 54.01 -28.16 12.59
C ASP A 300 54.44 -29.55 13.12
N ALA A 301 53.97 -30.62 12.47
CA ALA A 301 54.55 -31.95 12.56
C ALA A 301 54.40 -32.70 11.22
N GLN A 302 55.51 -33.22 10.69
CA GLN A 302 55.58 -33.88 9.39
C GLN A 302 55.34 -35.40 9.47
N GLY A 303 54.58 -35.93 8.51
CA GLY A 303 54.80 -37.23 7.84
C GLY A 303 54.68 -38.56 8.60
N HIS A 304 53.83 -39.48 8.09
CA HIS A 304 54.30 -40.80 7.63
C HIS A 304 53.28 -41.54 6.73
N GLU A 305 53.83 -42.47 5.96
CA GLU A 305 53.31 -43.23 4.80
C GLU A 305 52.32 -44.40 5.06
N THR A 306 51.52 -44.75 4.03
CA THR A 306 51.03 -46.12 3.64
C THR A 306 50.10 -46.91 4.61
N THR A 307 49.15 -47.81 4.27
CA THR A 307 48.57 -48.50 3.08
C THR A 307 47.01 -48.58 3.27
N GLY A 308 46.11 -49.18 2.46
CA GLY A 308 46.12 -49.85 1.15
C GLY A 308 44.85 -50.73 0.87
N SER A 309 44.77 -51.32 -0.34
CA SER A 309 43.93 -52.47 -0.79
C SER A 309 42.38 -52.42 -0.93
N SER A 310 41.95 -52.44 -2.21
CA SER A 310 41.05 -53.45 -2.85
C SER A 310 39.50 -53.37 -2.84
N GLY A 311 38.92 -53.72 -4.02
CA GLY A 311 37.49 -53.98 -4.33
C GLY A 311 36.94 -53.01 -5.39
N GLU A 312 36.92 -53.30 -6.70
CA GLU A 312 35.96 -54.15 -7.45
C GLU A 312 34.49 -53.74 -7.24
N HIS A 313 33.58 -53.67 -8.23
CA HIS A 313 33.57 -54.10 -9.64
C HIS A 313 32.42 -53.34 -10.35
N SER A 314 32.52 -53.00 -11.65
CA SER A 314 31.35 -52.73 -12.52
C SER A 314 31.76 -52.61 -14.00
N GLU A 315 31.88 -53.75 -14.69
CA GLU A 315 31.61 -53.81 -16.13
C GLU A 315 30.15 -54.20 -16.32
N GLU A 316 29.41 -53.53 -17.20
CA GLU A 316 28.68 -54.24 -18.25
C GLU A 316 28.27 -53.32 -19.40
N SER A 317 28.44 -53.84 -20.61
CA SER A 317 27.97 -53.24 -21.86
C SER A 317 27.68 -54.38 -22.84
N VAL A 318 26.88 -54.10 -23.87
CA VAL A 318 26.61 -54.91 -25.08
C VAL A 318 25.32 -55.77 -25.09
N LYS A 319 24.30 -55.19 -25.73
CA LYS A 319 23.41 -55.72 -26.80
C LYS A 319 22.80 -57.14 -26.70
N GLY A 320 21.50 -57.21 -27.02
CA GLY A 320 20.95 -58.40 -27.72
C GLY A 320 19.44 -58.37 -28.00
N HIS A 321 19.07 -58.12 -29.26
CA HIS A 321 17.78 -58.38 -29.95
C HIS A 321 16.50 -57.71 -29.41
#